data_AF-A0A6A4VK79-F1
#
_entry.id   AF-A0A6A4VK79-F1
#
_cell.length_a   1.000
_cell.length_b   1.000
_cell.length_c   1.000
_cell.angle_alpha   90.00
_cell.angle_beta   90.00
_cell.angle_gamma   90.00
#
_symmetry.space_group_name_H-M   'P 1'
#
loop_
_entity.id
_entity.type
_entity.pdbx_description
1 polymer ?
#
loop_
_entity_poly.entity_id
_entity_poly.type
_entity_poly.pdbx_seq_one_letter_code
_entity_poly.pdbx_strand_id
1 'polypeptide(L)'
;MGYGGRALELLHQYYEFKFPPLDDLPDPADTQIEPVTDSEVGLLDEQIAPRKKLPPLLLKLQERRPEPLDYMGVSYGVTQPLLKFWKKAGYTPVYMRQTANDLTGEHTCIMLRPLRPSAAEPAPPPPDDHWLPAFWADFRRRFLALLGYQFRAFTTGLALSVLSNSAQSQPNSEVERAVLEEFVSPYDLRRLELYATNMADYHLITDLLPAVARLFLLGRFGDCHLSPVQTCILIGLGLQYKTVDDLAKELDLAASQLLGLFNRTIRKLTQLLRAVYEKEIESTFSERKAIDMGPAAKTITEELDEAAQELAEKQKAELEKLKLQDLSQYVIKGAESDWQQALGSGKLSKSSVSVKSGEKRIERSEIEMDIERLDGPVPKKAKGEKFKNIGKPKPKQKHKNKGQQLATR
;
A
#
# COMPACT_ATOMS: atom_id res chain seq x y z
N MET A 1 0.07 15.51 -44.22
CA MET A 1 1.35 16.17 -44.57
C MET A 1 2.28 16.44 -43.39
N GLY A 2 1.82 16.53 -42.13
CA GLY A 2 2.72 16.38 -40.97
C GLY A 2 3.82 17.43 -40.79
N TYR A 3 3.73 18.59 -41.47
CA TYR A 3 4.78 19.62 -41.48
C TYR A 3 5.20 20.08 -40.09
N GLY A 4 4.27 20.16 -39.13
CA GLY A 4 4.61 20.52 -37.75
C GLY A 4 5.53 19.50 -37.07
N GLY A 5 5.36 18.21 -37.34
CA GLY A 5 6.26 17.17 -36.84
C GLY A 5 7.65 17.31 -37.46
N ARG A 6 7.72 17.53 -38.77
CA ARG A 6 8.99 17.75 -39.49
C ARG A 6 9.71 19.01 -39.01
N ALA A 7 8.99 20.10 -38.76
CA ALA A 7 9.55 21.33 -38.23
C ALA A 7 10.19 21.11 -36.85
N LEU A 8 9.50 20.39 -35.95
CA LEU A 8 10.04 20.05 -34.63
C LEU A 8 11.26 19.15 -34.73
N GLU A 9 11.23 18.13 -35.59
CA GLU A 9 12.39 17.25 -35.82
C GLU A 9 13.62 18.04 -36.26
N LEU A 10 13.48 18.93 -37.24
CA LEU A 10 14.58 19.76 -37.74
C LEU A 10 15.08 20.74 -36.66
N LEU A 11 14.17 21.30 -35.88
CA LEU A 11 14.50 22.19 -34.79
C LEU A 11 15.26 21.44 -33.68
N HIS A 12 14.83 20.24 -33.30
CA HIS A 12 15.55 19.39 -32.35
C HIS A 12 16.94 19.03 -32.87
N GLN A 13 17.07 18.65 -34.14
CA GLN A 13 18.36 18.37 -34.75
C GLN A 13 19.29 19.58 -34.76
N TYR A 14 18.74 20.79 -34.90
CA TYR A 14 19.50 22.04 -34.87
C TYR A 14 20.12 22.30 -33.50
N TYR A 15 19.31 22.26 -32.44
CA TYR A 15 19.81 22.51 -31.08
C TYR A 15 20.54 21.32 -30.46
N GLU A 16 20.40 20.11 -30.99
CA GLU A 16 21.22 18.94 -30.61
C GLU A 16 22.57 18.89 -31.37
N PHE A 17 22.93 19.94 -32.11
CA PHE A 17 24.18 20.06 -32.89
C PHE A 17 24.37 18.96 -33.95
N LYS A 18 23.28 18.44 -34.53
CA LYS A 18 23.34 17.40 -35.58
C LYS A 18 23.59 17.95 -36.99
N PHE A 19 23.47 19.26 -37.18
CA PHE A 19 23.83 19.90 -38.44
C PHE A 19 25.31 20.29 -38.40
N PRO A 20 26.13 19.85 -39.38
CA PRO A 20 27.49 20.33 -39.49
C PRO A 20 27.46 21.85 -39.74
N PRO A 21 28.11 22.68 -38.91
CA PRO A 21 28.30 24.08 -39.23
C PRO A 21 29.18 24.18 -40.48
N LEU A 22 28.89 25.12 -41.39
CA LEU A 22 29.87 25.51 -42.41
C LEU A 22 31.05 26.21 -41.73
N ASP A 23 32.28 25.93 -42.17
CA ASP A 23 33.49 26.50 -41.55
C ASP A 23 33.60 28.03 -41.74
N ASP A 24 32.97 28.60 -42.78
CA ASP A 24 32.91 30.04 -43.08
C ASP A 24 31.60 30.68 -42.57
N LEU A 25 31.43 30.76 -41.26
CA LEU A 25 30.27 31.44 -40.67
C LEU A 25 30.61 32.93 -40.45
N PRO A 26 29.86 33.87 -41.04
CA PRO A 26 30.06 35.29 -40.79
C PRO A 26 29.83 35.61 -39.31
N ASP A 27 30.67 36.47 -38.73
CA ASP A 27 30.51 36.90 -37.36
C ASP A 27 29.14 37.57 -37.17
N PRO A 28 28.47 37.40 -36.01
CA PRO A 28 27.15 38.00 -35.73
C PRO A 28 27.17 39.54 -35.77
N ALA A 29 28.34 40.17 -35.86
CA ALA A 29 28.51 41.61 -36.07
C ALA A 29 28.16 42.05 -37.50
N ASP A 30 28.33 41.21 -38.52
CA ASP A 30 28.13 41.57 -39.94
C ASP A 30 26.65 41.61 -40.36
N THR A 31 25.74 41.18 -39.49
CA THR A 31 24.29 41.17 -39.75
C THR A 31 23.55 42.36 -39.10
N GLN A 32 24.24 43.25 -38.39
CA GLN A 32 23.62 44.42 -37.78
C GLN A 32 23.42 45.54 -38.81
N ILE A 33 22.22 46.14 -38.80
CA ILE A 33 21.91 47.29 -39.64
C ILE A 33 22.65 48.49 -39.06
N GLU A 34 23.64 49.04 -39.78
CA GLU A 34 24.27 50.32 -39.43
C GLU A 34 23.18 51.42 -39.39
N PRO A 35 22.87 52.01 -38.22
CA PRO A 35 21.94 53.12 -38.16
C PRO A 35 22.60 54.36 -38.79
N VAL A 36 21.93 54.96 -39.78
CA VAL A 36 22.34 56.25 -40.34
C VAL A 36 22.06 57.32 -39.28
N THR A 37 23.07 58.12 -38.93
CA THR A 37 22.94 59.21 -37.96
C THR A 37 22.18 60.40 -38.55
N ASP A 38 21.16 60.90 -37.83
CA ASP A 38 20.25 61.99 -38.24
C ASP A 38 20.92 63.33 -38.59
N SER A 39 22.24 63.48 -38.35
CA SER A 39 22.99 64.70 -38.64
C SER A 39 23.27 64.92 -40.13
N GLU A 40 23.01 63.95 -41.00
CA GLU A 40 23.39 63.99 -42.43
C GLU A 40 22.21 64.17 -43.42
N VAL A 41 20.96 64.25 -42.95
CA VAL A 41 19.78 64.24 -43.84
C VAL A 41 18.88 65.46 -43.63
N GLY A 42 18.87 66.38 -44.61
CA GLY A 42 17.91 67.48 -44.67
C GLY A 42 16.57 67.01 -45.23
N LEU A 43 15.46 67.35 -44.57
CA LEU A 43 14.07 66.93 -44.86
C LEU A 43 13.59 67.19 -46.30
N LEU A 44 14.28 68.04 -47.07
CA LEU A 44 13.91 68.47 -48.42
C LEU A 44 14.73 67.77 -49.53
N ASP A 45 15.83 67.09 -49.18
CA ASP A 45 16.74 66.40 -50.11
C ASP A 45 16.68 64.86 -49.96
N GLU A 46 15.60 64.34 -49.37
CA GLU A 46 15.44 62.90 -49.13
C GLU A 46 15.34 62.11 -50.44
N GLN A 47 16.43 61.47 -50.84
CA GLN A 47 16.42 60.45 -51.89
C GLN A 47 16.15 59.08 -51.26
N ILE A 48 14.96 58.51 -51.54
CA ILE A 48 14.61 57.14 -51.16
C ILE A 48 15.46 56.17 -51.99
N ALA A 49 16.66 55.87 -51.52
CA ALA A 49 17.54 54.86 -52.09
C ALA A 49 17.48 53.57 -51.24
N PRO A 50 17.58 52.37 -51.87
CA PRO A 50 17.73 51.13 -51.12
C PRO A 50 19.00 51.18 -50.27
N ARG A 51 18.88 50.81 -48.99
CA ARG A 51 19.99 50.86 -48.02
C ARG A 51 21.17 50.00 -48.50
N LYS A 52 22.40 50.53 -48.38
CA LYS A 52 23.64 49.96 -48.98
C LYS A 52 24.10 48.63 -48.35
N LYS A 53 23.77 48.36 -47.09
CA LYS A 53 24.07 47.10 -46.39
C LYS A 53 22.81 46.62 -45.67
N LEU A 54 21.99 45.83 -46.35
CA LEU A 54 20.87 45.13 -45.74
C LEU A 54 21.26 43.67 -45.54
N PRO A 55 21.11 43.10 -44.33
CA PRO A 55 21.27 41.67 -44.16
C PRO A 55 20.19 40.93 -44.98
N PRO A 56 20.48 39.71 -45.45
CA PRO A 56 19.49 38.91 -46.16
C PRO A 56 18.29 38.60 -45.26
N LEU A 57 17.08 38.58 -45.84
CA LEU A 57 15.84 38.30 -45.10
C LEU A 57 15.86 36.91 -44.44
N LEU A 58 16.46 35.93 -45.11
CA LEU A 58 16.57 34.55 -44.67
C LEU A 58 18.02 34.10 -44.78
N LEU A 59 18.50 33.45 -43.74
CA LEU A 59 19.75 32.70 -43.73
C LEU A 59 19.42 31.21 -43.77
N LYS A 60 20.29 30.40 -44.37
CA LYS A 60 20.13 28.95 -44.25
C LYS A 60 20.44 28.54 -42.82
N LEU A 61 19.74 27.51 -42.33
CA LEU A 61 19.92 27.03 -40.96
C LEU A 61 21.36 26.57 -40.66
N GLN A 62 22.09 26.12 -41.69
CA GLN A 62 23.49 25.69 -41.61
C GLN A 62 24.48 26.86 -41.48
N GLU A 63 24.04 28.07 -41.84
CA GLU A 63 24.83 29.31 -41.81
C GLU A 63 24.69 30.05 -40.47
N ARG A 64 24.06 29.43 -39.46
CA ARG A 64 23.93 29.99 -38.11
C ARG A 64 24.31 28.94 -37.07
N ARG A 65 25.25 29.26 -36.17
CA ARG A 65 25.57 28.40 -35.02
C ARG A 65 24.40 28.36 -34.02
N PRO A 66 23.93 27.18 -33.60
CA PRO A 66 22.93 27.06 -32.55
C PRO A 66 23.53 27.45 -31.19
N GLU A 67 22.71 28.08 -30.34
CA GLU A 67 23.06 28.33 -28.94
C GLU A 67 22.88 27.04 -28.12
N PRO A 68 23.72 26.79 -27.12
CA PRO A 68 23.55 25.65 -26.23
C PRO A 68 22.25 25.81 -25.41
N LEU A 69 21.32 24.86 -25.57
CA LEU A 69 20.05 24.83 -24.85
C LEU A 69 19.89 23.49 -24.13
N ASP A 70 19.42 23.54 -22.87
CA ASP A 70 19.23 22.34 -22.04
C ASP A 70 17.87 21.67 -22.27
N TYR A 71 16.84 22.45 -22.55
CA TYR A 71 15.48 21.94 -22.77
C TYR A 71 14.67 22.84 -23.69
N MET A 72 13.62 22.26 -24.24
CA MET A 72 12.59 22.94 -24.99
C MET A 72 11.26 22.84 -24.27
N GLY A 73 10.57 23.98 -24.18
CA GLY A 73 9.24 24.05 -23.57
C GLY A 73 8.20 24.56 -24.56
N VAL A 74 6.96 24.10 -24.38
CA VAL A 74 5.79 24.63 -25.08
C VAL A 74 4.70 24.96 -24.07
N SER A 75 3.97 26.04 -24.32
CA SER A 75 2.82 26.46 -23.52
C SER A 75 1.64 26.64 -24.46
N TYR A 76 0.54 25.91 -24.21
CA TYR A 76 -0.64 25.92 -25.07
C TYR A 76 -1.91 25.56 -24.31
N GLY A 77 -3.08 25.88 -24.89
CA GLY A 77 -4.38 25.47 -24.37
C GLY A 77 -4.64 23.97 -24.60
N VAL A 78 -4.96 23.24 -23.54
CA VAL A 78 -5.04 21.77 -23.58
C VAL A 78 -6.23 21.32 -24.42
N THR A 79 -5.92 20.73 -25.56
CA THR A 79 -6.88 20.00 -26.39
C THR A 79 -6.34 18.60 -26.71
N GLN A 80 -7.24 17.65 -26.96
CA GLN A 80 -6.85 16.27 -27.24
C GLN A 80 -5.94 16.14 -28.49
N PRO A 81 -6.19 16.87 -29.61
CA PRO A 81 -5.30 16.82 -30.77
C PRO A 81 -3.90 17.37 -30.48
N LEU A 82 -3.78 18.52 -29.81
CA LEU A 82 -2.49 19.13 -29.48
C LEU A 82 -1.70 18.27 -28.49
N LEU A 83 -2.36 17.75 -27.46
CA LEU A 83 -1.72 16.86 -26.49
C LEU A 83 -1.16 15.60 -27.18
N LYS A 84 -1.91 14.99 -28.11
CA LYS A 84 -1.42 13.85 -28.90
C LYS A 84 -0.22 14.24 -29.78
N PHE A 85 -0.25 15.43 -30.38
CA PHE A 85 0.85 15.93 -31.20
C PHE A 85 2.15 16.09 -30.39
N TRP A 86 2.09 16.78 -29.25
CA TRP A 86 3.26 17.02 -28.39
C TRP A 86 3.79 15.74 -27.75
N LYS A 87 2.90 14.80 -27.38
CA LYS A 87 3.33 13.48 -26.88
C LYS A 87 4.04 12.65 -27.92
N LYS A 88 3.56 12.66 -29.18
CA LYS A 88 4.27 12.02 -30.29
C LYS A 88 5.65 12.64 -30.53
N ALA A 89 5.78 13.94 -30.31
CA ALA A 89 7.06 14.66 -30.36
C ALA A 89 7.94 14.45 -29.10
N GLY A 90 7.54 13.59 -28.15
CA GLY A 90 8.34 13.25 -26.97
C GLY A 90 8.36 14.31 -25.86
N TYR A 91 7.40 15.24 -25.85
CA TYR A 91 7.27 16.22 -24.76
C TYR A 91 6.55 15.61 -23.55
N THR A 92 6.94 16.03 -22.37
CA THR A 92 6.41 15.58 -21.08
C THR A 92 5.65 16.71 -20.38
N PRO A 93 4.39 16.51 -19.94
CA PRO A 93 3.66 17.53 -19.20
C PRO A 93 4.27 17.74 -17.81
N VAL A 94 4.46 19.00 -17.43
CA VAL A 94 5.02 19.36 -16.11
C VAL A 94 4.06 20.21 -15.31
N TYR A 95 3.22 21.02 -15.97
CA TYR A 95 2.28 21.90 -15.29
C TYR A 95 1.00 22.07 -16.10
N MET A 96 -0.11 22.19 -15.39
CA MET A 96 -1.40 22.54 -15.96
C MET A 96 -2.11 23.53 -15.04
N ARG A 97 -2.58 24.63 -15.61
CA ARG A 97 -3.28 25.68 -14.89
C ARG A 97 -4.68 25.20 -14.48
N GLN A 98 -5.08 25.47 -13.24
CA GLN A 98 -6.42 25.11 -12.76
C GLN A 98 -7.49 26.02 -13.36
N THR A 99 -7.26 27.33 -13.47
CA THR A 99 -8.23 28.23 -14.09
C THR A 99 -8.18 28.11 -15.61
N ALA A 100 -9.33 27.87 -16.23
CA ALA A 100 -9.49 27.99 -17.66
C ALA A 100 -9.27 29.44 -18.10
N ASN A 101 -8.81 29.63 -19.33
CA ASN A 101 -8.75 30.95 -19.93
C ASN A 101 -10.17 31.42 -20.33
N ASP A 102 -10.53 32.66 -20.02
CA ASP A 102 -11.89 33.16 -20.26
C ASP A 102 -12.23 33.25 -21.77
N LEU A 103 -11.22 33.47 -22.61
CA LEU A 103 -11.42 33.60 -24.06
C LEU A 103 -11.67 32.24 -24.75
N THR A 104 -10.92 31.21 -24.36
CA THR A 104 -10.91 29.91 -25.06
C THR A 104 -11.59 28.80 -24.28
N GLY A 105 -11.81 28.97 -22.96
CA GLY A 105 -12.28 27.92 -22.07
C GLY A 105 -11.25 26.81 -21.81
N GLU A 106 -10.04 26.93 -22.37
CA GLU A 106 -9.01 25.90 -22.27
C GLU A 106 -8.05 26.19 -21.11
N HIS A 107 -7.48 25.13 -20.55
CA HIS A 107 -6.46 25.22 -19.51
C HIS A 107 -5.08 25.29 -20.16
N THR A 108 -4.23 26.20 -19.70
CA THR A 108 -2.84 26.26 -20.18
C THR A 108 -2.05 25.07 -19.64
N CYS A 109 -1.32 24.37 -20.50
CA CYS A 109 -0.40 23.29 -20.14
C CYS A 109 1.00 23.60 -20.65
N ILE A 110 1.97 23.34 -19.78
CA ILE A 110 3.39 23.45 -20.08
C ILE A 110 3.95 22.04 -20.22
N MET A 111 4.54 21.76 -21.37
CA MET A 111 5.24 20.50 -21.62
C MET A 111 6.70 20.78 -21.97
N LEU A 112 7.60 19.95 -21.44
CA LEU A 112 9.04 20.10 -21.61
C LEU A 112 9.62 18.86 -22.29
N ARG A 113 10.68 19.07 -23.07
CA ARG A 113 11.53 18.03 -23.65
C ARG A 113 12.99 18.40 -23.37
N PRO A 114 13.78 17.53 -22.73
CA PRO A 114 15.19 17.79 -22.52
C PRO A 114 15.93 17.65 -23.86
N LEU A 115 16.87 18.53 -24.14
CA LEU A 115 17.77 18.43 -25.27
C LEU A 115 19.06 17.78 -24.79
N ARG A 116 19.52 16.75 -25.48
CA ARG A 116 20.83 16.14 -25.20
C ARG A 116 21.83 16.67 -26.20
N PRO A 117 22.89 17.36 -25.77
CA PRO A 117 24.01 17.66 -26.65
C PRO A 117 24.53 16.33 -27.22
N SER A 118 24.73 16.26 -28.53
CA SER A 118 25.45 15.13 -29.13
C SER A 118 26.82 15.04 -28.47
N ALA A 119 27.29 13.83 -28.18
CA ALA A 119 28.55 13.51 -27.48
C ALA A 119 29.85 14.01 -28.18
N ALA A 120 29.72 14.87 -29.18
CA ALA A 120 30.80 15.43 -29.97
C ALA A 120 31.47 16.66 -29.33
N GLU A 121 30.84 17.34 -28.37
CA GLU A 121 31.50 18.36 -27.55
C GLU A 121 31.76 17.84 -26.13
N PRO A 122 32.98 18.01 -25.58
CA PRO A 122 33.34 17.58 -24.24
C PRO A 122 32.81 18.57 -23.21
N ALA A 123 31.49 18.74 -23.12
CA ALA A 123 30.87 19.37 -21.98
C ALA A 123 30.83 18.36 -20.82
N PRO A 124 31.13 18.77 -19.58
CA PRO A 124 31.01 17.89 -18.42
C PRO A 124 29.58 17.31 -18.39
N PRO A 125 29.41 16.02 -18.05
CA PRO A 125 28.09 15.41 -18.01
C PRO A 125 27.19 16.27 -17.12
N PRO A 126 26.04 16.75 -17.62
CA PRO A 126 25.18 17.57 -16.80
C PRO A 126 24.80 16.79 -15.53
N PRO A 127 24.82 17.44 -14.36
CA PRO A 127 24.39 16.80 -13.14
C PRO A 127 22.90 16.48 -13.27
N ASP A 128 22.59 15.18 -13.16
CA ASP A 128 21.25 14.64 -12.98
C ASP A 128 20.21 14.92 -14.09
N ASP A 129 20.26 14.12 -15.16
CA ASP A 129 19.21 13.97 -16.19
C ASP A 129 17.85 13.45 -15.61
N HIS A 130 17.73 13.35 -14.29
CA HIS A 130 16.60 12.82 -13.51
C HIS A 130 15.57 13.88 -13.10
N TRP A 131 15.80 15.17 -13.34
CA TRP A 131 14.86 16.22 -12.95
C TRP A 131 13.49 16.05 -13.65
N LEU A 132 13.47 15.82 -14.97
CA LEU A 132 12.21 15.71 -15.72
C LEU A 132 11.34 14.51 -15.30
N PRO A 133 11.89 13.30 -15.09
CA PRO A 133 11.16 12.21 -14.44
C PRO A 133 10.58 12.58 -13.07
N ALA A 134 11.34 13.31 -12.24
CA ALA A 134 10.88 13.74 -10.91
C ALA A 134 9.72 14.74 -10.99
N PHE A 135 9.81 15.74 -11.88
CA PHE A 135 8.71 16.69 -12.15
C PHE A 135 7.48 16.00 -12.73
N TRP A 136 7.68 14.99 -13.59
CA TRP A 136 6.59 14.19 -14.12
C TRP A 136 5.87 13.41 -13.02
N ALA A 137 6.62 12.78 -12.11
CA ALA A 137 6.06 12.05 -10.97
C ALA A 137 5.28 12.96 -10.00
N ASP A 138 5.78 14.18 -9.75
CA ASP A 138 5.06 15.19 -8.95
C ASP A 138 3.82 15.73 -9.68
N PHE A 139 3.95 16.09 -10.96
CA PHE A 139 2.82 16.52 -11.79
C PHE A 139 1.69 15.48 -11.80
N ARG A 140 2.03 14.20 -11.97
CA ARG A 140 1.05 13.10 -11.97
C ARG A 140 0.32 13.00 -10.63
N ARG A 141 1.05 13.06 -9.51
CA ARG A 141 0.45 13.06 -8.16
C ARG A 141 -0.52 14.23 -7.97
N ARG A 142 -0.10 15.44 -8.35
CA ARG A 142 -0.93 16.65 -8.26
C ARG A 142 -2.14 16.59 -9.19
N PHE A 143 -1.94 16.13 -10.43
CA PHE A 143 -3.01 15.99 -11.41
C PHE A 143 -4.08 15.01 -10.92
N LEU A 144 -3.69 13.85 -10.37
CA LEU A 144 -4.63 12.89 -9.77
C LEU A 144 -5.41 13.50 -8.58
N ALA A 145 -4.79 14.38 -7.79
CA ALA A 145 -5.48 15.11 -6.71
C ALA A 145 -6.48 16.14 -7.26
N LEU A 146 -6.14 16.80 -8.37
CA LEU A 146 -6.92 17.87 -8.99
C LEU A 146 -8.07 17.39 -9.88
N LEU A 147 -8.06 16.12 -10.31
CA LEU A 147 -9.11 15.51 -11.16
C LEU A 147 -10.53 15.63 -10.58
N GLY A 148 -10.66 15.65 -9.25
CA GLY A 148 -11.96 15.78 -8.58
C GLY A 148 -12.47 17.22 -8.44
N TYR A 149 -11.62 18.21 -8.69
CA TYR A 149 -11.95 19.63 -8.57
C TYR A 149 -12.23 20.23 -9.95
N GLN A 150 -11.45 21.22 -10.36
CA GLN A 150 -11.65 21.95 -11.60
C GLN A 150 -11.48 21.08 -12.86
N PHE A 151 -10.71 19.99 -12.77
CA PHE A 151 -10.49 19.05 -13.87
C PHE A 151 -11.59 17.98 -13.99
N ARG A 152 -12.66 18.07 -13.20
CA ARG A 152 -13.87 17.25 -13.35
C ARG A 152 -14.56 17.49 -14.71
N ALA A 153 -14.45 18.70 -15.24
CA ALA A 153 -15.02 19.08 -16.54
C ALA A 153 -14.32 18.40 -17.74
N PHE A 154 -13.11 17.85 -17.56
CA PHE A 154 -12.40 17.19 -18.65
C PHE A 154 -13.03 15.85 -19.03
N THR A 155 -13.03 15.55 -20.32
CA THR A 155 -13.40 14.22 -20.79
C THR A 155 -12.45 13.16 -20.22
N THR A 156 -12.99 12.00 -19.85
CA THR A 156 -12.18 10.89 -19.29
C THR A 156 -11.04 10.47 -20.21
N GLY A 157 -11.26 10.49 -21.53
CA GLY A 157 -10.24 10.21 -22.54
C GLY A 157 -9.11 11.24 -22.56
N LEU A 158 -9.39 12.51 -22.31
CA LEU A 158 -8.36 13.55 -22.18
C LEU A 158 -7.53 13.32 -20.92
N ALA A 159 -8.18 13.08 -19.77
CA ALA A 159 -7.50 12.79 -18.51
C ALA A 159 -6.57 11.57 -18.62
N LEU A 160 -7.04 10.47 -19.24
CA LEU A 160 -6.19 9.30 -19.51
C LEU A 160 -5.02 9.68 -20.41
N SER A 161 -5.28 10.44 -21.48
CA SER A 161 -4.24 10.87 -22.40
C SER A 161 -3.24 11.85 -21.79
N VAL A 162 -3.56 12.54 -20.69
CA VAL A 162 -2.60 13.37 -19.93
C VAL A 162 -1.73 12.46 -19.07
N LEU A 163 -2.31 11.48 -18.39
CA LEU A 163 -1.63 10.54 -17.49
C LEU A 163 -0.72 9.54 -18.21
N SER A 164 -1.02 9.15 -19.44
CA SER A 164 -0.20 8.20 -20.22
C SER A 164 0.89 8.93 -21.01
N ASN A 165 2.16 8.78 -20.64
CA ASN A 165 3.27 9.33 -21.41
C ASN A 165 4.29 8.24 -21.72
N SER A 166 4.50 7.95 -23.01
CA SER A 166 5.47 6.96 -23.48
C SER A 166 6.92 7.45 -23.37
N ALA A 167 7.15 8.76 -23.25
CA ALA A 167 8.48 9.34 -23.18
C ALA A 167 9.17 9.13 -21.82
N GLN A 168 8.40 8.81 -20.77
CA GLN A 168 8.92 8.62 -19.41
C GLN A 168 8.43 7.26 -18.86
N SER A 169 9.37 6.33 -18.72
CA SER A 169 9.10 5.03 -18.09
C SER A 169 8.79 5.23 -16.61
N GLN A 170 7.77 4.52 -16.12
CA GLN A 170 7.31 4.67 -14.75
C GLN A 170 8.25 3.90 -13.81
N PRO A 171 8.65 4.47 -12.66
CA PRO A 171 9.20 3.66 -11.60
C PRO A 171 8.04 2.82 -11.02
N ASN A 172 8.02 1.53 -11.36
CA ASN A 172 7.19 0.57 -10.63
C ASN A 172 7.72 0.51 -9.20
N SER A 173 6.99 1.12 -8.27
CA SER A 173 7.24 0.94 -6.84
C SER A 173 6.22 -0.06 -6.34
N GLU A 174 6.68 -1.28 -6.07
CA GLU A 174 5.86 -2.27 -5.37
C GLU A 174 5.51 -1.72 -3.99
N VAL A 175 4.26 -1.90 -3.57
CA VAL A 175 3.78 -1.38 -2.30
C VAL A 175 3.92 -2.40 -1.20
N GLU A 176 4.55 -1.98 -0.11
CA GLU A 176 4.53 -2.67 1.17
C GLU A 176 3.16 -2.58 1.85
N ARG A 177 2.76 -3.66 2.52
CA ARG A 177 1.53 -3.83 3.30
C ARG A 177 1.18 -2.63 4.15
N ALA A 178 2.19 -2.12 4.85
CA ALA A 178 2.00 -1.10 5.88
C ALA A 178 1.36 0.16 5.28
N VAL A 179 1.75 0.50 4.04
CA VAL A 179 1.17 1.63 3.33
C VAL A 179 -0.18 1.26 2.70
N LEU A 180 -0.39 0.01 2.31
CA LEU A 180 -1.68 -0.46 1.80
C LEU A 180 -2.77 -0.51 2.89
N GLU A 181 -2.44 -0.97 4.10
CA GLU A 181 -3.37 -1.05 5.24
C GLU A 181 -3.86 0.32 5.70
N GLU A 182 -3.09 1.39 5.48
CA GLU A 182 -3.53 2.77 5.74
C GLU A 182 -4.66 3.21 4.79
N PHE A 183 -4.68 2.70 3.55
CA PHE A 183 -5.67 3.07 2.55
C PHE A 183 -6.79 2.04 2.36
N VAL A 184 -6.53 0.75 2.61
CA VAL A 184 -7.45 -0.37 2.38
C VAL A 184 -7.36 -1.35 3.55
N SER A 185 -8.39 -1.37 4.39
CA SER A 185 -8.50 -2.32 5.50
C SER A 185 -8.85 -3.74 5.00
N PRO A 186 -8.52 -4.81 5.75
CA PRO A 186 -8.98 -6.17 5.41
C PRO A 186 -10.50 -6.30 5.30
N TYR A 187 -11.28 -5.45 5.98
CA TYR A 187 -12.74 -5.41 5.81
C TYR A 187 -13.17 -4.81 4.47
N ASP A 188 -12.41 -3.84 3.96
CA ASP A 188 -12.64 -3.22 2.66
C ASP A 188 -12.31 -4.20 1.52
N LEU A 189 -11.30 -5.05 1.71
CA LEU A 189 -11.03 -6.16 0.79
C LEU A 189 -12.26 -7.06 0.65
N ARG A 190 -12.90 -7.46 1.77
CA ARG A 190 -14.13 -8.26 1.74
C ARG A 190 -15.28 -7.54 1.02
N ARG A 191 -15.42 -6.23 1.18
CA ARG A 191 -16.43 -5.42 0.47
C ARG A 191 -16.19 -5.43 -1.04
N LEU A 192 -14.93 -5.25 -1.46
CA LEU A 192 -14.54 -5.34 -2.88
C LEU A 192 -14.82 -6.74 -3.45
N GLU A 193 -14.65 -7.79 -2.66
CA GLU A 193 -14.97 -9.17 -3.06
C GLU A 193 -16.47 -9.43 -3.23
N LEU A 194 -17.30 -8.89 -2.32
CA LEU A 194 -18.76 -8.98 -2.43
C LEU A 194 -19.26 -8.29 -3.71
N TYR A 195 -18.67 -7.13 -4.06
CA TYR A 195 -18.96 -6.49 -5.33
C TYR A 195 -18.43 -7.30 -6.52
N ALA A 196 -17.19 -7.80 -6.45
CA ALA A 196 -16.59 -8.61 -7.51
C ALA A 196 -17.39 -9.89 -7.77
N THR A 197 -18.06 -10.46 -6.76
CA THR A 197 -18.95 -11.63 -6.89
C THR A 197 -20.38 -11.29 -7.30
N ASN A 198 -20.66 -10.01 -7.64
CA ASN A 198 -21.98 -9.48 -7.98
C ASN A 198 -23.05 -9.65 -6.88
N MET A 199 -22.63 -9.78 -5.61
CA MET A 199 -23.54 -9.90 -4.46
C MET A 199 -23.92 -8.55 -3.85
N ALA A 200 -23.24 -7.47 -4.24
CA ALA A 200 -23.48 -6.13 -3.76
C ALA A 200 -23.52 -5.11 -4.91
N ASP A 201 -24.20 -4.00 -4.66
CA ASP A 201 -24.24 -2.85 -5.57
C ASP A 201 -22.96 -2.02 -5.49
N TYR A 202 -22.67 -1.27 -6.56
CA TYR A 202 -21.45 -0.47 -6.66
C TYR A 202 -21.36 0.63 -5.59
N HIS A 203 -22.50 1.11 -5.06
CA HIS A 203 -22.54 2.10 -3.96
C HIS A 203 -21.85 1.60 -2.69
N LEU A 204 -21.72 0.28 -2.48
CA LEU A 204 -21.01 -0.27 -1.34
C LEU A 204 -19.49 -0.03 -1.42
N ILE A 205 -18.94 0.24 -2.60
CA ILE A 205 -17.49 0.39 -2.80
C ILE A 205 -17.07 1.81 -3.19
N THR A 206 -18.01 2.73 -3.40
CA THR A 206 -17.77 4.11 -3.90
C THR A 206 -16.78 4.92 -3.08
N ASP A 207 -16.76 4.72 -1.77
CA ASP A 207 -15.81 5.31 -0.83
C ASP A 207 -14.37 4.81 -1.04
N LEU A 208 -14.21 3.57 -1.51
CA LEU A 208 -12.91 2.94 -1.74
C LEU A 208 -12.33 3.22 -3.12
N LEU A 209 -13.18 3.58 -4.11
CA LEU A 209 -12.75 3.85 -5.49
C LEU A 209 -11.62 4.89 -5.58
N PRO A 210 -11.68 6.06 -4.89
CA PRO A 210 -10.64 7.07 -5.02
C PRO A 210 -9.27 6.57 -4.56
N ALA A 211 -9.22 5.83 -3.45
CA ALA A 211 -7.98 5.25 -2.93
C ALA A 211 -7.41 4.21 -3.92
N VAL A 212 -8.24 3.25 -4.34
CA VAL A 212 -7.83 2.19 -5.27
C VAL A 212 -7.41 2.77 -6.63
N ALA A 213 -8.15 3.76 -7.16
CA ALA A 213 -7.82 4.41 -8.43
C ALA A 213 -6.50 5.20 -8.35
N ARG A 214 -6.22 5.88 -7.22
CA ARG A 214 -4.93 6.57 -7.00
C ARG A 214 -3.78 5.57 -6.96
N LEU A 215 -3.92 4.47 -6.23
CA LEU A 215 -2.89 3.43 -6.15
C LEU A 215 -2.64 2.81 -7.55
N PHE A 216 -3.69 2.49 -8.30
CA PHE A 216 -3.58 1.98 -9.68
C PHE A 216 -2.86 2.96 -10.59
N LEU A 217 -3.31 4.20 -10.63
CA LEU A 217 -2.73 5.20 -11.51
C LEU A 217 -1.38 5.69 -11.05
N LEU A 218 -0.94 5.43 -9.82
CA LEU A 218 0.43 5.69 -9.39
C LEU A 218 1.41 4.57 -9.77
N GLY A 219 0.94 3.47 -10.38
CA GLY A 219 1.81 2.33 -10.74
C GLY A 219 2.21 1.49 -9.53
N ARG A 220 1.45 1.60 -8.45
CA ARG A 220 1.71 0.92 -7.17
C ARG A 220 1.24 -0.54 -7.16
N PHE A 221 0.44 -0.94 -8.15
CA PHE A 221 -0.03 -2.33 -8.33
C PHE A 221 0.89 -3.18 -9.24
N GLY A 222 2.12 -2.72 -9.53
CA GLY A 222 3.02 -3.41 -10.46
C GLY A 222 2.49 -3.45 -11.90
N ASP A 223 2.83 -4.50 -12.65
CA ASP A 223 2.53 -4.66 -14.08
C ASP A 223 1.06 -5.05 -14.35
N CYS A 224 0.17 -4.10 -14.13
CA CYS A 224 -1.27 -4.31 -14.31
C CYS A 224 -1.81 -3.51 -15.48
N HIS A 225 -1.97 -4.18 -16.62
CA HIS A 225 -2.55 -3.58 -17.81
C HIS A 225 -4.08 -3.71 -17.80
N LEU A 226 -4.76 -2.58 -17.61
CA LEU A 226 -6.19 -2.44 -17.89
C LEU A 226 -6.39 -1.92 -19.32
N SER A 227 -7.52 -2.29 -19.93
CA SER A 227 -7.91 -1.72 -21.22
C SER A 227 -8.05 -0.19 -21.09
N PRO A 228 -7.72 0.61 -22.13
CA PRO A 228 -7.89 2.07 -22.08
C PRO A 228 -9.29 2.50 -21.64
N VAL A 229 -10.33 1.80 -22.11
CA VAL A 229 -11.72 2.07 -21.71
C VAL A 229 -11.96 1.76 -20.23
N GLN A 230 -11.39 0.67 -19.74
CA GLN A 230 -11.44 0.29 -18.32
C GLN A 230 -10.75 1.34 -17.43
N THR A 231 -9.61 1.86 -17.85
CA THR A 231 -8.89 2.93 -17.14
C THR A 231 -9.67 4.25 -17.17
N CYS A 232 -10.30 4.61 -18.29
CA CYS A 232 -11.19 5.77 -18.37
C CYS A 232 -12.35 5.67 -17.39
N ILE A 233 -12.99 4.50 -17.29
CA ILE A 233 -14.09 4.25 -16.34
C ILE A 233 -13.60 4.42 -14.89
N LEU A 234 -12.43 3.86 -14.57
CA LEU A 234 -11.83 3.99 -13.23
C LEU A 234 -11.49 5.45 -12.89
N ILE A 235 -10.96 6.23 -13.84
CA ILE A 235 -10.69 7.67 -13.67
C ILE A 235 -12.01 8.43 -13.48
N GLY A 236 -13.01 8.15 -14.30
CA GLY A 236 -14.30 8.85 -14.30
C GLY A 236 -15.06 8.67 -12.99
N LEU A 237 -15.23 7.42 -12.56
CA LEU A 237 -15.96 7.09 -11.33
C LEU A 237 -15.13 7.38 -10.08
N GLY A 238 -13.82 7.05 -10.09
CA GLY A 238 -12.99 7.12 -8.89
C GLY A 238 -12.33 8.47 -8.63
N LEU A 239 -11.92 9.19 -9.67
CA LEU A 239 -11.13 10.43 -9.51
C LEU A 239 -11.86 11.70 -9.94
N GLN A 240 -12.72 11.62 -10.96
CA GLN A 240 -13.53 12.76 -11.41
C GLN A 240 -14.90 12.83 -10.74
N TYR A 241 -15.30 11.81 -9.97
CA TYR A 241 -16.60 11.74 -9.29
C TYR A 241 -17.78 12.06 -10.24
N LYS A 242 -17.74 11.48 -11.45
CA LYS A 242 -18.84 11.59 -12.42
C LYS A 242 -19.88 10.53 -12.15
N THR A 243 -21.13 10.82 -12.51
CA THR A 243 -22.20 9.84 -12.41
C THR A 243 -22.02 8.77 -13.50
N VAL A 244 -22.62 7.59 -13.28
CA VAL A 244 -22.60 6.51 -14.28
C VAL A 244 -23.25 6.97 -15.59
N ASP A 245 -24.30 7.80 -15.51
CA ASP A 245 -25.03 8.31 -16.68
C ASP A 245 -24.20 9.32 -17.49
N ASP A 246 -23.46 10.20 -16.82
CA ASP A 246 -22.57 11.14 -17.50
C ASP A 246 -21.44 10.41 -18.22
N LEU A 247 -20.87 9.38 -17.58
CA LEU A 247 -19.84 8.55 -18.19
C LEU A 247 -20.36 7.69 -19.34
N ALA A 248 -21.59 7.19 -19.24
CA ALA A 248 -22.24 6.45 -20.31
C ALA A 248 -22.40 7.33 -21.56
N LYS A 249 -22.77 8.61 -21.40
CA LYS A 249 -22.85 9.58 -22.49
C LYS A 249 -21.47 9.94 -23.07
N GLU A 250 -20.45 10.13 -22.22
CA GLU A 250 -19.09 10.46 -22.68
C GLU A 250 -18.42 9.34 -23.48
N LEU A 251 -18.64 8.09 -23.07
CA LEU A 251 -18.01 6.92 -23.68
C LEU A 251 -18.86 6.29 -24.79
N ASP A 252 -20.08 6.80 -25.02
CA ASP A 252 -21.07 6.25 -25.96
C ASP A 252 -21.36 4.76 -25.69
N LEU A 253 -21.59 4.43 -24.41
CA LEU A 253 -21.83 3.07 -23.93
C LEU A 253 -23.12 3.01 -23.11
N ALA A 254 -23.81 1.86 -23.16
CA ALA A 254 -24.94 1.62 -22.27
C ALA A 254 -24.48 1.50 -20.80
N ALA A 255 -25.25 2.06 -19.86
CA ALA A 255 -24.90 2.04 -18.43
C ALA A 255 -24.67 0.62 -17.87
N SER A 256 -25.42 -0.38 -18.37
CA SER A 256 -25.25 -1.79 -18.00
C SER A 256 -23.89 -2.35 -18.45
N GLN A 257 -23.41 -1.97 -19.63
CA GLN A 257 -22.10 -2.37 -20.14
C GLN A 257 -20.98 -1.69 -19.36
N LEU A 258 -21.16 -0.41 -18.99
CA LEU A 258 -20.21 0.34 -18.16
C LEU A 258 -20.03 -0.34 -16.80
N LEU A 259 -21.13 -0.69 -16.12
CA LEU A 259 -21.08 -1.41 -14.85
C LEU A 259 -20.48 -2.81 -15.00
N GLY A 260 -20.75 -3.51 -16.10
CA GLY A 260 -20.13 -4.80 -16.40
C GLY A 260 -18.61 -4.71 -16.60
N LEU A 261 -18.14 -3.69 -17.33
CA LEU A 261 -16.70 -3.42 -17.49
C LEU A 261 -16.07 -3.00 -16.16
N PHE A 262 -16.76 -2.16 -15.39
CA PHE A 262 -16.32 -1.74 -14.07
C PHE A 262 -16.18 -2.92 -13.11
N ASN A 263 -17.14 -3.84 -13.07
CA ASN A 263 -17.03 -5.07 -12.28
C ASN A 263 -15.79 -5.92 -12.66
N ARG A 264 -15.52 -6.06 -13.97
CA ARG A 264 -14.30 -6.73 -14.46
C ARG A 264 -13.03 -6.02 -13.99
N THR A 265 -13.01 -4.70 -13.91
CA THR A 265 -11.86 -3.94 -13.38
C THR A 265 -11.67 -4.18 -11.89
N ILE A 266 -12.74 -4.09 -11.10
CA ILE A 266 -12.67 -4.30 -9.64
C ILE A 266 -12.25 -5.74 -9.33
N ARG A 267 -12.73 -6.73 -10.08
CA ARG A 267 -12.28 -8.12 -9.93
C ARG A 267 -10.77 -8.26 -10.11
N LYS A 268 -10.21 -7.66 -11.16
CA LYS A 268 -8.75 -7.67 -11.39
C LYS A 268 -8.00 -6.97 -10.25
N LEU A 269 -8.45 -5.79 -9.84
CA LEU A 269 -7.83 -5.03 -8.74
C LEU A 269 -7.89 -5.79 -7.40
N THR A 270 -9.00 -6.48 -7.14
CA THR A 270 -9.18 -7.31 -5.94
C THR A 270 -8.24 -8.52 -5.95
N GLN A 271 -8.07 -9.18 -7.11
CA GLN A 271 -7.11 -10.27 -7.27
C GLN A 271 -5.67 -9.81 -7.00
N LEU A 272 -5.32 -8.61 -7.44
CA LEU A 272 -3.99 -8.04 -7.21
C LEU A 272 -3.76 -7.67 -5.75
N LEU A 273 -4.76 -7.03 -5.12
CA LEU A 273 -4.72 -6.75 -3.68
C LEU A 273 -4.52 -8.04 -2.88
N ARG A 274 -5.28 -9.10 -3.20
CA ARG A 274 -5.12 -10.42 -2.60
C ARG A 274 -3.72 -10.99 -2.81
N ALA A 275 -3.18 -10.92 -4.03
CA ALA A 275 -1.84 -11.42 -4.32
C ALA A 275 -0.74 -10.69 -3.51
N VAL A 276 -0.90 -9.37 -3.27
CA VAL A 276 0.03 -8.63 -2.40
C VAL A 276 -0.09 -9.10 -0.95
N TYR A 277 -1.31 -9.20 -0.42
CA TYR A 277 -1.55 -9.73 0.93
C TYR A 277 -1.06 -11.17 1.10
N GLU A 278 -1.23 -12.03 0.09
CA GLU A 278 -0.75 -13.42 0.09
C GLU A 278 0.77 -13.50 0.11
N LYS A 279 1.48 -12.75 -0.75
CA LYS A 279 2.96 -12.70 -0.78
C LYS A 279 3.58 -12.34 0.56
N GLU A 280 2.97 -11.42 1.29
CA GLU A 280 3.48 -10.96 2.59
C GLU A 280 3.10 -11.90 3.73
N ILE A 281 1.95 -12.57 3.63
CA ILE A 281 1.62 -13.67 4.52
C ILE A 281 2.65 -14.80 4.32
N GLU A 282 2.95 -15.17 3.07
CA GLU A 282 3.99 -16.16 2.74
C GLU A 282 5.38 -15.78 3.26
N SER A 283 5.79 -14.51 3.16
CA SER A 283 7.06 -14.07 3.74
C SER A 283 7.08 -14.20 5.27
N THR A 284 5.98 -13.86 5.94
CA THR A 284 5.83 -14.02 7.40
C THR A 284 5.84 -15.49 7.82
N PHE A 285 5.24 -16.39 7.02
CA PHE A 285 5.23 -17.83 7.30
C PHE A 285 6.56 -18.52 6.99
N SER A 286 7.32 -18.04 6.01
CA SER A 286 8.63 -18.58 5.62
C SER A 286 9.73 -18.35 6.67
N GLU A 287 9.51 -17.43 7.61
CA GLU A 287 10.38 -17.26 8.79
C GLU A 287 10.16 -18.32 9.88
N ARG A 288 9.16 -19.21 9.74
CA ARG A 288 9.05 -20.39 10.61
C ARG A 288 10.20 -21.34 10.29
N LYS A 289 11.28 -21.20 11.08
CA LYS A 289 12.47 -22.06 11.16
C LYS A 289 12.21 -23.43 10.55
N ALA A 290 13.03 -23.81 9.58
CA ALA A 290 13.18 -25.20 9.18
C ALA A 290 13.35 -26.04 10.45
N ILE A 291 12.29 -26.73 10.85
CA ILE A 291 12.38 -27.78 11.85
C ILE A 291 13.18 -28.84 11.11
N ASP A 292 14.44 -29.01 11.51
CA ASP A 292 15.27 -30.09 11.04
C ASP A 292 14.60 -31.39 11.47
N MET A 293 13.81 -31.97 10.57
CA MET A 293 13.14 -33.26 10.75
C MET A 293 14.17 -34.37 10.53
N GLY A 294 15.29 -34.29 11.24
CA GLY A 294 16.20 -35.42 11.38
C GLY A 294 15.52 -36.55 12.15
N PRO A 295 15.91 -37.82 11.92
CA PRO A 295 15.47 -38.90 12.80
C PRO A 295 15.86 -38.54 14.24
N ALA A 296 14.90 -38.65 15.16
CA ALA A 296 15.14 -38.39 16.57
C ALA A 296 16.40 -39.13 17.02
N ALA A 297 17.35 -38.42 17.65
CA ALA A 297 18.65 -38.99 18.04
C ALA A 297 18.54 -40.14 19.06
N LYS A 298 17.37 -40.29 19.69
CA LYS A 298 17.00 -41.40 20.57
C LYS A 298 15.80 -42.11 20.01
N THR A 299 15.82 -43.43 20.06
CA THR A 299 14.64 -44.23 19.70
C THR A 299 13.61 -44.14 20.83
N ILE A 300 12.31 -44.14 20.48
CA ILE A 300 11.20 -44.12 21.47
C ILE A 300 11.35 -45.23 22.52
N THR A 301 11.97 -46.36 22.15
CA THR A 301 12.30 -47.45 23.05
C THR A 301 13.30 -47.06 24.13
N GLU A 302 14.36 -46.31 23.79
CA GLU A 302 15.35 -45.83 24.76
C GLU A 302 14.75 -44.80 25.72
N GLU A 303 13.85 -43.94 25.25
CA GLU A 303 13.13 -42.98 26.11
C GLU A 303 12.14 -43.69 27.06
N LEU A 304 11.48 -44.76 26.59
CA LEU A 304 10.60 -45.57 27.42
C LEU A 304 11.38 -46.37 28.48
N ASP A 305 12.56 -46.87 28.14
CA ASP A 305 13.43 -47.61 29.06
C ASP A 305 14.04 -46.68 30.13
N GLU A 306 14.48 -45.47 29.75
CA GLU A 306 14.91 -44.42 30.69
C GLU A 306 13.77 -44.06 31.66
N ALA A 307 12.56 -43.83 31.14
CA ALA A 307 11.39 -43.51 31.97
C ALA A 307 10.97 -44.68 32.88
N ALA A 308 11.10 -45.93 32.43
CA ALA A 308 10.80 -47.11 33.22
C ALA A 308 11.80 -47.30 34.39
N GLN A 309 13.08 -46.98 34.16
CA GLN A 309 14.11 -47.02 35.21
C GLN A 309 13.84 -45.96 36.28
N GLU A 310 13.54 -44.71 35.90
CA GLU A 310 13.18 -43.66 36.86
C GLU A 310 11.94 -44.02 37.68
N LEU A 311 10.95 -44.66 37.06
CA LEU A 311 9.72 -45.07 37.75
C LEU A 311 9.98 -46.24 38.71
N ALA A 312 10.84 -47.18 38.34
CA ALA A 312 11.28 -48.27 39.22
C ALA A 312 12.08 -47.74 40.42
N GLU A 313 12.92 -46.73 40.24
CA GLU A 313 13.63 -46.06 41.34
C GLU A 313 12.67 -45.34 42.30
N LYS A 314 11.68 -44.62 41.76
CA LYS A 314 10.63 -43.99 42.56
C LYS A 314 9.80 -45.03 43.32
N GLN A 315 9.43 -46.14 42.70
CA GLN A 315 8.72 -47.25 43.34
C GLN A 315 9.55 -47.93 44.44
N LYS A 316 10.86 -48.10 44.23
CA LYS A 316 11.76 -48.62 45.27
C LYS A 316 11.86 -47.67 46.45
N ALA A 317 12.01 -46.37 46.20
CA ALA A 317 12.04 -45.34 47.24
C ALA A 317 10.71 -45.27 48.01
N GLU A 318 9.56 -45.42 47.33
CA GLU A 318 8.25 -45.53 47.97
C GLU A 318 8.10 -46.82 48.77
N LEU A 319 8.58 -47.96 48.26
CA LEU A 319 8.60 -49.23 49.00
C LEU A 319 9.48 -49.16 50.25
N GLU A 320 10.62 -48.48 50.19
CA GLU A 320 11.47 -48.25 51.36
C GLU A 320 10.78 -47.34 52.38
N LYS A 321 10.12 -46.28 51.93
CA LYS A 321 9.26 -45.44 52.79
C LYS A 321 8.12 -46.23 53.41
N LEU A 322 7.51 -47.16 52.67
CA LEU A 322 6.44 -48.03 53.18
C LEU A 322 6.96 -49.11 54.13
N LYS A 323 8.17 -49.63 53.92
CA LYS A 323 8.82 -50.59 54.84
C LYS A 323 9.24 -49.93 56.16
N LEU A 324 9.58 -48.64 56.13
CA LEU A 324 9.87 -47.82 57.31
C LEU A 324 8.60 -47.45 58.11
N GLN A 325 7.41 -47.57 57.49
CA GLN A 325 6.15 -47.41 58.20
C GLN A 325 5.75 -48.74 58.84
N ASP A 326 5.63 -48.77 60.16
CA ASP A 326 5.10 -49.91 60.89
C ASP A 326 3.62 -50.14 60.52
N LEU A 327 3.39 -51.00 59.53
CA LEU A 327 2.06 -51.44 59.06
C LEU A 327 1.38 -52.42 60.04
N SER A 328 2.09 -52.80 61.12
CA SER A 328 1.58 -53.64 62.21
C SER A 328 0.36 -53.04 62.91
N GLN A 329 0.22 -51.70 62.90
CA GLN A 329 -0.93 -50.97 63.45
C GLN A 329 -2.23 -51.09 62.61
N TYR A 330 -2.15 -51.64 61.40
CA TYR A 330 -3.31 -51.91 60.52
C TYR A 330 -3.58 -53.41 60.35
N VAL A 331 -2.86 -54.28 61.06
CA VAL A 331 -3.10 -55.72 61.05
C VAL A 331 -4.38 -56.01 61.82
N ILE A 332 -5.46 -56.33 61.09
CA ILE A 332 -6.71 -56.82 61.68
C ILE A 332 -6.44 -58.24 62.22
N LYS A 333 -6.08 -58.35 63.50
CA LYS A 333 -6.05 -59.64 64.21
C LYS A 333 -7.49 -60.10 64.47
N GLY A 334 -8.14 -60.69 63.47
CA GLY A 334 -9.40 -61.41 63.65
C GLY A 334 -9.13 -62.90 63.66
N ALA A 335 -9.57 -63.62 64.70
CA ALA A 335 -9.56 -65.09 64.68
C ALA A 335 -10.58 -65.59 63.64
N GLU A 336 -10.34 -66.75 63.03
CA GLU A 336 -11.21 -67.34 61.98
C GLU A 336 -12.68 -67.46 62.43
N SER A 337 -12.92 -67.60 63.74
CA SER A 337 -14.25 -67.62 64.36
C SER A 337 -15.02 -66.29 64.26
N ASP A 338 -14.32 -65.16 64.35
CA ASP A 338 -14.93 -63.82 64.34
C ASP A 338 -15.33 -63.41 62.92
N TRP A 339 -14.54 -63.84 61.92
CA TRP A 339 -14.87 -63.69 60.52
C TRP A 339 -16.05 -64.57 60.11
N GLN A 340 -16.15 -65.79 60.63
CA GLN A 340 -17.31 -66.66 60.38
C GLN A 340 -18.61 -66.13 61.00
N GLN A 341 -18.56 -65.45 62.15
CA GLN A 341 -19.73 -64.72 62.69
C GLN A 341 -20.08 -63.48 61.85
N ALA A 342 -19.09 -62.73 61.38
CA ALA A 342 -19.31 -61.53 60.58
C ALA A 342 -19.83 -61.82 59.15
N LEU A 343 -19.50 -63.00 58.59
CA LEU A 343 -19.92 -63.45 57.26
C LEU A 343 -21.05 -64.51 57.29
N GLY A 344 -21.39 -65.06 58.46
CA GLY A 344 -22.32 -66.16 58.64
C GLY A 344 -23.76 -65.75 58.96
N SER A 345 -24.50 -65.28 57.96
CA SER A 345 -25.92 -65.64 57.74
C SER A 345 -26.44 -64.91 56.49
N GLY A 346 -26.86 -65.68 55.50
CA GLY A 346 -27.30 -65.16 54.21
C GLY A 346 -28.59 -64.33 54.33
N LYS A 347 -28.45 -62.99 54.29
CA LYS A 347 -29.22 -62.04 53.47
C LYS A 347 -28.70 -60.62 53.73
N LEU A 348 -28.18 -60.00 52.67
CA LEU A 348 -27.58 -58.67 52.67
C LEU A 348 -28.53 -57.57 53.20
N SER A 349 -28.03 -56.74 54.11
CA SER A 349 -28.42 -55.34 54.19
C SER A 349 -27.15 -54.48 54.23
N LYS A 350 -27.14 -53.37 53.48
CA LYS A 350 -26.05 -52.38 53.50
C LYS A 350 -25.89 -51.85 54.92
N SER A 351 -24.93 -52.38 55.67
CA SER A 351 -24.54 -51.91 56.98
C SER A 351 -23.11 -52.37 57.23
N SER A 352 -22.26 -51.43 57.65
CA SER A 352 -20.84 -51.64 57.95
C SER A 352 -20.56 -52.88 58.81
N VAL A 353 -19.60 -53.70 58.37
CA VAL A 353 -19.03 -54.79 59.19
C VAL A 353 -17.92 -54.20 60.06
N SER A 354 -18.10 -54.24 61.39
CA SER A 354 -17.12 -53.73 62.36
C SER A 354 -16.51 -54.91 63.12
N VAL A 355 -15.25 -55.22 62.83
CA VAL A 355 -14.44 -56.18 63.61
C VAL A 355 -13.62 -55.39 64.63
N LYS A 356 -13.57 -55.86 65.88
CA LYS A 356 -12.96 -55.14 67.00
C LYS A 356 -11.43 -55.10 66.82
N SER A 357 -10.87 -53.94 66.46
CA SER A 357 -9.40 -53.77 66.46
C SER A 357 -8.92 -53.70 67.92
N GLY A 358 -8.12 -54.67 68.34
CA GLY A 358 -7.49 -54.67 69.65
C GLY A 358 -6.45 -53.57 69.77
N GLU A 359 -6.55 -52.81 70.86
CA GLU A 359 -5.63 -51.79 71.39
C GLU A 359 -5.87 -50.31 71.02
N LYS A 360 -5.60 -49.49 72.05
CA LYS A 360 -6.06 -48.11 72.27
C LYS A 360 -5.22 -47.15 71.42
N ARG A 361 -5.91 -46.29 70.68
CA ARG A 361 -5.34 -45.23 69.82
C ARG A 361 -4.40 -44.34 70.66
N ILE A 362 -3.10 -44.36 70.35
CA ILE A 362 -2.13 -43.41 70.91
C ILE A 362 -2.39 -42.05 70.25
N GLU A 363 -2.51 -41.01 71.07
CA GLU A 363 -2.81 -39.65 70.65
C GLU A 363 -1.68 -39.04 69.81
N ARG A 364 -2.10 -38.21 68.86
CA ARG A 364 -1.28 -37.54 67.87
C ARG A 364 -0.55 -36.36 68.53
N SER A 365 0.70 -36.53 68.97
CA SER A 365 1.51 -35.39 69.42
C SER A 365 3.04 -35.47 69.28
N GLU A 366 3.64 -36.52 68.71
CA GLU A 366 5.13 -36.62 68.71
C GLU A 366 5.82 -37.00 67.39
N ILE A 367 5.11 -37.11 66.25
CA ILE A 367 5.75 -37.44 64.95
C ILE A 367 5.95 -36.20 64.04
N GLU A 368 5.55 -35.00 64.50
CA GLU A 368 5.63 -33.78 63.68
C GLU A 368 7.03 -33.13 63.65
N MET A 369 8.04 -33.69 64.31
CA MET A 369 9.37 -33.05 64.40
C MET A 369 10.43 -33.50 63.38
N ASP A 370 10.17 -34.50 62.53
CA ASP A 370 11.22 -35.02 61.60
C ASP A 370 10.92 -34.85 60.10
N ILE A 371 9.82 -34.19 59.70
CA ILE A 371 9.49 -33.98 58.27
C ILE A 371 9.92 -32.58 57.76
N GLU A 372 10.15 -31.59 58.65
CA GLU A 372 10.49 -30.22 58.24
C GLU A 372 11.99 -29.96 57.95
N ARG A 373 12.86 -30.98 57.98
CA ARG A 373 14.31 -30.78 57.81
C ARG A 373 14.90 -31.03 56.42
N LEU A 374 14.11 -31.27 55.37
CA LEU A 374 14.68 -31.60 54.04
C LEU A 374 14.11 -30.88 52.81
N ASP A 375 13.27 -29.85 52.96
CA ASP A 375 12.86 -29.04 51.80
C ASP A 375 13.61 -27.70 51.73
N GLY A 376 14.64 -27.68 50.87
CA GLY A 376 15.24 -26.47 50.29
C GLY A 376 14.39 -25.89 49.14
N PRO A 377 14.74 -24.70 48.61
CA PRO A 377 13.78 -23.61 48.44
C PRO A 377 13.01 -23.59 47.10
N VAL A 378 11.72 -23.24 47.17
CA VAL A 378 10.89 -22.85 46.01
C VAL A 378 10.96 -21.32 45.81
N PRO A 379 11.17 -20.80 44.58
CA PRO A 379 11.40 -19.37 44.36
C PRO A 379 10.11 -18.53 44.32
N LYS A 380 10.30 -17.28 44.76
CA LYS A 380 9.34 -16.20 45.04
C LYS A 380 8.65 -15.63 43.80
N LYS A 381 7.35 -15.30 43.92
CA LYS A 381 6.74 -14.14 43.24
C LYS A 381 6.16 -13.18 44.28
N ALA A 382 6.78 -12.01 44.37
CA ALA A 382 6.46 -10.94 45.30
C ALA A 382 5.28 -10.08 44.78
N LYS A 383 4.40 -9.68 45.71
CA LYS A 383 3.53 -8.50 45.59
C LYS A 383 4.13 -7.38 46.45
N GLY A 384 4.47 -6.24 45.85
CA GLY A 384 4.59 -4.94 46.54
C GLY A 384 3.25 -4.22 46.41
N GLU A 385 2.57 -3.94 47.52
CA GLU A 385 2.55 -2.68 48.28
C GLU A 385 1.38 -1.74 47.94
N LYS A 386 0.41 -1.72 48.87
CA LYS A 386 -0.25 -0.59 49.55
C LYS A 386 -0.73 0.60 48.71
N PHE A 387 -2.01 0.98 48.86
CA PHE A 387 -2.42 2.33 49.31
C PHE A 387 -3.92 2.40 49.73
N LYS A 388 -4.09 2.88 50.98
CA LYS A 388 -5.15 3.68 51.66
C LYS A 388 -6.64 3.66 51.22
N ASN A 389 -7.47 3.48 52.25
CA ASN A 389 -8.85 3.96 52.46
C ASN A 389 -9.15 5.35 51.88
N ILE A 390 -10.39 5.55 51.37
CA ILE A 390 -11.33 6.67 51.67
C ILE A 390 -12.65 6.46 50.89
N GLY A 391 -13.79 6.64 51.58
CA GLY A 391 -14.99 7.28 51.00
C GLY A 391 -16.09 6.40 50.39
N LYS A 392 -17.16 6.14 51.16
CA LYS A 392 -18.54 5.99 50.62
C LYS A 392 -18.95 7.32 49.94
N PRO A 393 -19.80 7.32 48.90
CA PRO A 393 -21.26 7.31 49.12
C PRO A 393 -22.10 6.56 48.05
N LYS A 394 -23.24 6.01 48.50
CA LYS A 394 -24.44 5.74 47.66
C LYS A 394 -24.96 7.10 47.13
N PRO A 395 -25.66 7.21 45.97
CA PRO A 395 -27.10 6.88 45.96
C PRO A 395 -27.80 6.53 44.62
N LYS A 396 -29.01 5.98 44.82
CA LYS A 396 -30.27 6.23 44.08
C LYS A 396 -30.58 5.50 42.76
N GLN A 397 -31.54 4.59 42.91
CA GLN A 397 -32.70 4.33 42.05
C GLN A 397 -33.19 5.57 41.27
N LYS A 398 -33.67 5.34 40.04
CA LYS A 398 -34.82 6.08 39.48
C LYS A 398 -35.57 5.26 38.42
N HIS A 399 -36.85 5.05 38.72
CA HIS A 399 -37.94 4.80 37.78
C HIS A 399 -38.02 5.85 36.66
N LYS A 400 -38.47 5.44 35.46
CA LYS A 400 -39.22 6.26 34.48
C LYS A 400 -40.23 5.33 33.80
N ASN A 401 -41.49 5.35 34.22
CA ASN A 401 -42.64 5.98 33.56
C ASN A 401 -42.64 5.90 32.02
N LYS A 402 -43.48 5.02 31.47
CA LYS A 402 -44.05 5.12 30.12
C LYS A 402 -45.38 5.86 30.22
N GLY A 403 -45.45 7.06 29.64
CA GLY A 403 -46.71 7.76 29.36
C GLY A 403 -47.24 7.35 27.99
N GLN A 404 -48.54 7.10 27.93
CA GLN A 404 -49.36 6.97 26.72
C GLN A 404 -49.76 8.36 26.18
N GLN A 405 -50.33 8.33 24.96
CA GLN A 405 -51.21 9.32 24.31
C GLN A 405 -50.50 10.43 23.51
N LEU A 406 -51.00 10.94 22.37
CA LEU A 406 -51.94 10.53 21.32
C LEU A 406 -51.88 11.65 20.24
N ALA A 407 -52.18 11.28 19.00
CA ALA A 407 -52.93 12.03 17.99
C ALA A 407 -52.31 13.19 17.17
N THR A 408 -52.79 13.19 15.92
CA THR A 408 -52.79 14.23 14.84
C THR A 408 -51.45 14.43 14.13
N ARG A 409 -51.35 14.31 12.80
CA ARG A 409 -52.31 14.56 11.71
C ARG A 409 -52.00 13.66 10.52
#